data_AF-A0A259DSX7-F1
#
_entry.id   AF-A0A259DSX7-F1
#
_cell.length_a   1.000
_cell.length_b   1.000
_cell.length_c   1.000
_cell.angle_alpha   90.00
_cell.angle_beta   90.00
_cell.angle_gamma   90.00
#
_symmetry.space_group_name_H-M   'P 1'
#
loop_
_entity.id
_entity.type
_entity.pdbx_description
1 polymer ?
#
loop_
_entity_poly.entity_id
_entity_poly.type
_entity_poly.pdbx_seq_one_letter_code
_entity_poly.pdbx_strand_id
1 'polypeptide(L)'
;MCHIDVDEFLFAPEPVADVLARVPATIPYLVMEPFEALHDPDAADDIFNGHHFRGLLNRQHVKLQPTIFGKSAPLLEKGALAHTLGKSFCRVGVKKLILDLHFASLNGEVLRSPFHPSLRILHYHAQDPVAWKRALPFRLGKGGAYHSKAQQALHAYLTNANDQEISEFYANSMTLTPEKVALLRANDRLITTDLALRKKVAAMLEGRL
;
A
#
# COMPACT_ATOMS: atom_id res chain seq x y z
N MET A 1 -10.13 6.54 -15.81
CA MET A 1 -10.94 6.17 -14.63
C MET A 1 -10.12 5.26 -13.73
N CYS A 2 -10.27 5.37 -12.43
CA CYS A 2 -9.65 4.49 -11.43
C CYS A 2 -10.61 4.31 -10.25
N HIS A 3 -10.44 3.20 -9.52
CA HIS A 3 -11.02 3.01 -8.20
C HIS A 3 -9.92 3.24 -7.17
N ILE A 4 -10.13 4.16 -6.24
CA ILE A 4 -9.20 4.52 -5.17
C ILE A 4 -9.96 4.44 -3.85
N ASP A 5 -9.38 3.76 -2.87
CA ASP A 5 -9.97 3.63 -1.54
C ASP A 5 -9.76 4.93 -0.74
N VAL A 6 -10.58 5.18 0.29
CA VAL A 6 -10.55 6.47 1.03
C VAL A 6 -9.22 6.70 1.78
N ASP A 7 -8.50 5.62 2.07
CA ASP A 7 -7.20 5.58 2.74
C ASP A 7 -6.04 5.51 1.74
N GLU A 8 -6.29 5.73 0.45
CA GLU A 8 -5.29 5.68 -0.62
C GLU A 8 -5.10 7.03 -1.32
N PHE A 9 -3.84 7.37 -1.58
CA PHE A 9 -3.47 8.67 -2.15
C PHE A 9 -2.54 8.50 -3.36
N LEU A 10 -2.87 9.19 -4.45
CA LEU A 10 -2.05 9.20 -5.66
C LEU A 10 -0.73 9.92 -5.40
N PHE A 11 0.38 9.33 -5.84
CA PHE A 11 1.70 9.94 -5.75
C PHE A 11 2.49 9.76 -7.05
N ALA A 12 2.92 10.89 -7.62
CA ALA A 12 3.65 10.99 -8.87
C ALA A 12 4.59 12.22 -8.83
N PRO A 13 5.69 12.23 -9.59
CA PRO A 13 6.63 13.36 -9.63
C PRO A 13 6.06 14.60 -10.35
N GLU A 14 4.90 14.45 -10.98
CA GLU A 14 4.22 15.47 -11.77
C GLU A 14 2.70 15.21 -11.71
N PRO A 15 1.84 16.13 -12.20
CA PRO A 15 0.41 15.92 -12.22
C PRO A 15 0.03 14.61 -12.90
N VAL A 16 -0.79 13.78 -12.24
CA VAL A 16 -1.21 12.47 -12.77
C VAL A 16 -1.87 12.61 -14.14
N ALA A 17 -2.60 13.70 -14.39
CA ALA A 17 -3.20 14.00 -15.68
C ALA A 17 -2.16 14.06 -16.81
N ASP A 18 -0.99 14.66 -16.57
CA ASP A 18 0.08 14.80 -17.55
C ASP A 18 0.75 13.45 -17.84
N VAL A 19 0.94 12.62 -16.80
CA VAL A 19 1.41 11.24 -16.96
C VAL A 19 0.45 10.45 -17.83
N LEU A 20 -0.85 10.53 -17.55
CA LEU A 20 -1.88 9.81 -18.30
C LEU A 20 -2.04 10.32 -19.74
N ALA A 21 -1.86 11.62 -19.99
CA ALA A 21 -1.94 12.22 -21.32
C ALA A 21 -0.85 11.69 -22.27
N ARG A 22 0.32 11.33 -21.75
CA ARG A 22 1.43 10.77 -22.55
C ARG A 22 1.31 9.28 -22.81
N VAL A 23 0.34 8.60 -22.21
CA VAL A 23 0.16 7.16 -22.38
C VAL A 23 -0.49 6.89 -23.73
N PRO A 24 0.12 6.06 -24.61
CA PRO A 24 -0.42 5.80 -25.93
C PRO A 24 -1.89 5.37 -25.90
N ALA A 25 -2.67 5.82 -26.88
CA ALA A 25 -4.10 5.51 -26.99
C ALA A 25 -4.38 4.00 -27.03
N THR A 26 -3.43 3.21 -27.55
CA THR A 26 -3.49 1.75 -27.63
C THR A 26 -3.29 1.03 -26.31
N ILE A 27 -2.81 1.72 -25.26
CA ILE A 27 -2.69 1.16 -23.92
C ILE A 27 -4.01 1.45 -23.17
N PRO A 28 -4.82 0.41 -22.88
CA PRO A 28 -6.12 0.60 -22.24
C PRO A 28 -6.02 0.72 -20.72
N TYR A 29 -4.87 0.39 -20.14
CA TYR A 29 -4.71 0.05 -18.73
C TYR A 29 -3.29 0.31 -18.23
N LEU A 30 -3.16 0.84 -17.01
CA LEU A 30 -1.91 1.02 -16.27
C LEU A 30 -2.09 0.64 -14.81
N VAL A 31 -1.01 0.20 -14.16
CA VAL A 31 -1.01 -0.15 -12.74
C VAL A 31 -0.08 0.78 -11.97
N MET A 32 -0.56 1.30 -10.85
CA MET A 32 0.20 2.08 -9.88
C MET A 32 0.85 1.14 -8.88
N GLU A 33 2.13 1.34 -8.58
CA GLU A 33 2.81 0.53 -7.56
C GLU A 33 2.28 0.89 -6.16
N PRO A 34 1.88 -0.09 -5.33
CA PRO A 34 1.46 0.18 -3.96
C PRO A 34 2.67 0.45 -3.05
N PHE A 35 2.53 1.47 -2.22
CA PHE A 35 3.46 1.84 -1.15
C PHE A 35 2.66 1.99 0.15
N GLU A 36 2.93 1.16 1.16
CA GLU A 36 2.16 1.18 2.41
C GLU A 36 2.82 2.08 3.45
N ALA A 37 2.00 2.87 4.15
CA ALA A 37 2.44 3.74 5.23
C ALA A 37 2.98 2.91 6.40
N LEU A 38 4.15 3.30 6.91
CA LEU A 38 4.79 2.68 8.05
C LEU A 38 4.52 3.48 9.33
N HIS A 39 4.61 2.78 10.45
CA HIS A 39 4.58 3.39 11.77
C HIS A 39 5.96 3.98 12.10
N ASP A 40 5.99 5.29 12.32
CA ASP A 40 7.15 6.01 12.83
C ASP A 40 6.94 6.29 14.33
N PRO A 41 7.68 5.63 15.24
CA PRO A 41 7.49 5.82 16.68
C PRO A 41 7.95 7.19 17.17
N ASP A 42 8.75 7.92 16.38
CA ASP A 42 9.24 9.25 16.73
C ASP A 42 8.31 10.36 16.20
N ALA A 43 7.31 10.01 15.37
CA ALA A 43 6.31 10.96 14.90
C ALA A 43 5.31 11.30 16.03
N ALA A 44 4.80 12.53 16.01
CA ALA A 44 3.73 12.92 16.92
C ALA A 44 2.48 12.03 16.71
N ASP A 45 1.76 11.73 17.80
CA ASP A 45 0.55 10.92 17.74
C ASP A 45 -0.56 11.64 16.97
N ASP A 46 -0.71 11.26 15.70
CA ASP A 46 -1.69 11.78 14.77
C ASP A 46 -2.00 10.73 13.70
N ILE A 47 -3.29 10.51 13.46
CA ILE A 47 -3.81 9.63 12.42
C ILE A 47 -3.31 9.97 11.00
N PHE A 48 -2.80 11.19 10.80
CA PHE A 48 -2.29 11.69 9.52
C PHE A 48 -0.77 11.63 9.33
N ASN A 49 0.01 11.17 10.33
CA ASN A 49 1.48 11.30 10.34
C ASN A 49 2.25 10.14 9.69
N GLY A 50 1.58 9.27 8.95
CA GLY A 50 2.28 8.32 8.06
C GLY A 50 3.02 9.09 6.97
N HIS A 51 4.29 9.40 7.18
CA HIS A 51 5.14 10.13 6.22
C HIS A 51 6.07 9.22 5.42
N HIS A 52 6.29 8.01 5.94
CA HIS A 52 7.17 7.02 5.36
C HIS A 52 6.37 5.88 4.76
N PHE A 53 6.63 5.57 3.50
CA PHE A 53 5.90 4.54 2.77
C PHE A 53 6.87 3.52 2.17
N ARG A 54 6.61 2.24 2.42
CA ARG A 54 7.40 1.13 1.90
C ARG A 54 6.79 0.57 0.62
N GLY A 55 7.59 0.52 -0.44
CA GLY A 55 7.25 -0.18 -1.67
C GLY A 55 7.48 -1.68 -1.58
N LEU A 56 6.93 -2.43 -2.54
CA LEU A 56 7.05 -3.90 -2.55
C LEU A 56 8.51 -4.38 -2.62
N LEU A 57 8.83 -5.37 -1.79
CA LEU A 57 10.09 -6.10 -1.82
C LEU A 57 10.00 -7.27 -2.80
N ASN A 58 9.92 -6.94 -4.09
CA ASN A 58 9.88 -7.86 -5.23
C ASN A 58 11.12 -8.78 -5.30
N ARG A 59 11.17 -9.68 -6.29
CA ARG A 59 12.24 -10.69 -6.44
C ARG A 59 13.67 -10.15 -6.30
N GLN A 60 13.93 -8.94 -6.78
CA GLN A 60 15.24 -8.29 -6.66
C GLN A 60 15.61 -7.87 -5.21
N HIS A 61 14.62 -7.65 -4.35
CA HIS A 61 14.76 -7.23 -2.96
C HIS A 61 14.56 -8.38 -1.96
N VAL A 62 14.29 -9.61 -2.41
CA VAL A 62 13.90 -10.73 -1.54
C VAL A 62 14.91 -10.99 -0.42
N LYS A 63 16.20 -10.77 -0.69
CA LYS A 63 17.29 -10.93 0.28
C LYS A 63 17.23 -9.92 1.45
N LEU A 64 16.53 -8.80 1.28
CA LEU A 64 16.36 -7.79 2.32
C LEU A 64 15.27 -8.16 3.32
N GLN A 65 14.32 -9.02 2.95
CA GLN A 65 13.15 -9.32 3.77
C GLN A 65 13.51 -9.90 5.15
N PRO A 66 14.46 -10.85 5.29
CA PRO A 66 14.85 -11.36 6.62
C PRO A 66 15.45 -10.27 7.52
N THR A 67 16.23 -9.35 6.97
CA THR A 67 16.80 -8.23 7.73
C THR A 67 15.73 -7.21 8.13
N ILE A 68 14.80 -6.89 7.21
CA ILE A 68 13.77 -5.87 7.45
C ILE A 68 12.66 -6.39 8.38
N PHE A 69 12.26 -7.66 8.24
CA PHE A 69 11.09 -8.23 8.94
C PHE A 69 11.42 -9.30 9.97
N GLY A 70 12.69 -9.72 10.08
CA GLY A 70 13.09 -10.79 10.98
C GLY A 70 12.23 -12.05 10.81
N LYS A 71 11.67 -12.54 11.92
CA LYS A 71 10.80 -13.73 11.95
C LYS A 71 9.49 -13.55 11.17
N SER A 72 9.06 -12.33 10.91
CA SER A 72 7.82 -12.04 10.18
C SER A 72 7.99 -12.10 8.66
N ALA A 73 9.22 -12.19 8.13
CA ALA A 73 9.47 -12.21 6.69
C ALA A 73 8.65 -13.26 5.91
N PRO A 74 8.53 -14.52 6.39
CA PRO A 74 7.77 -15.55 5.67
C PRO A 74 6.25 -15.29 5.63
N LEU A 75 5.75 -14.38 6.47
CA LEU A 75 4.32 -14.05 6.55
C LEU A 75 3.92 -12.95 5.56
N LEU A 76 4.88 -12.22 4.99
CA LEU A 76 4.63 -11.03 4.17
C LEU A 76 5.00 -11.28 2.71
N GLU A 77 4.01 -11.57 1.87
CA GLU A 77 4.25 -11.68 0.43
C GLU A 77 4.77 -10.35 -0.12
N LYS A 78 5.96 -10.40 -0.74
CA LYS A 78 6.69 -9.21 -1.24
C LYS A 78 6.85 -8.12 -0.17
N GLY A 79 6.88 -8.48 1.10
CA GLY A 79 7.05 -7.52 2.19
C GLY A 79 5.89 -6.53 2.36
N ALA A 80 4.68 -6.89 1.92
CA ALA A 80 3.49 -6.07 2.08
C ALA A 80 2.53 -6.65 3.13
N LEU A 81 2.00 -5.81 4.00
CA LEU A 81 0.89 -6.15 4.89
C LEU A 81 -0.47 -5.89 4.22
N ALA A 82 -0.55 -4.85 3.37
CA ALA A 82 -1.70 -4.57 2.52
C ALA A 82 -1.79 -5.55 1.33
N HIS A 83 -2.09 -5.06 0.12
CA HIS A 83 -2.15 -5.87 -1.10
C HIS A 83 -0.94 -5.61 -2.02
N THR A 84 -0.57 -6.60 -2.82
CA THR A 84 0.59 -6.52 -3.72
C THR A 84 0.25 -6.14 -5.16
N LEU A 85 -1.04 -5.98 -5.47
CA LEU A 85 -1.53 -5.77 -6.84
C LEU A 85 -1.47 -4.32 -7.31
N GLY A 86 -1.43 -3.35 -6.39
CA GLY A 86 -1.61 -1.94 -6.74
C GLY A 86 -3.05 -1.57 -7.09
N LYS A 87 -3.20 -0.39 -7.71
CA LYS A 87 -4.46 0.13 -8.24
C LYS A 87 -4.29 0.51 -9.69
N SER A 88 -5.40 0.56 -10.42
CA SER A 88 -5.34 0.63 -11.87
C SER A 88 -6.06 1.83 -12.45
N PHE A 89 -5.44 2.46 -13.45
CA PHE A 89 -6.11 3.39 -14.35
C PHE A 89 -6.57 2.66 -15.61
N CYS A 90 -7.80 2.91 -16.02
CA CYS A 90 -8.40 2.43 -17.26
C CYS A 90 -8.81 3.58 -18.18
N ARG A 91 -8.62 3.39 -19.48
CA ARG A 91 -9.13 4.29 -20.52
C ARG A 91 -10.64 4.18 -20.61
N VAL A 92 -11.34 5.32 -20.58
CA VAL A 92 -12.79 5.36 -20.74
C VAL A 92 -13.18 5.14 -22.21
N GLY A 93 -14.38 4.61 -22.45
CA GLY A 93 -14.91 4.38 -23.80
C GLY A 93 -14.36 3.14 -24.52
N VAL A 94 -13.47 2.37 -23.90
CA VAL A 94 -13.01 1.08 -24.45
C VAL A 94 -14.08 0.02 -24.24
N LYS A 95 -14.66 -0.48 -25.33
CA LYS A 95 -15.70 -1.51 -25.29
C LYS A 95 -15.18 -2.78 -24.60
N LYS A 96 -15.98 -3.35 -23.68
CA LYS A 96 -15.66 -4.57 -22.90
C LYS A 96 -14.43 -4.46 -21.99
N LEU A 97 -13.99 -3.24 -21.66
CA LEU A 97 -13.05 -3.00 -20.56
C LEU A 97 -13.84 -2.85 -19.26
N ILE A 98 -13.56 -3.71 -18.28
CA ILE A 98 -14.19 -3.71 -16.96
C ILE A 98 -13.11 -3.42 -15.92
N LEU A 99 -13.33 -2.42 -15.08
CA LEU A 99 -12.45 -2.11 -13.96
C LEU A 99 -13.02 -2.75 -12.69
N ASP A 100 -12.22 -3.61 -12.05
CA ASP A 100 -12.46 -4.15 -10.72
C ASP A 100 -11.67 -3.36 -9.66
N LEU A 101 -11.71 -3.80 -8.40
CA LEU A 101 -11.10 -3.09 -7.27
C LEU A 101 -9.57 -2.86 -7.43
N HIS A 102 -8.85 -3.85 -7.95
CA HIS A 102 -7.38 -3.78 -8.10
C HIS A 102 -6.88 -3.96 -9.54
N PHE A 103 -7.66 -4.64 -10.37
CA PHE A 103 -7.28 -5.01 -11.73
C PHE A 103 -8.38 -4.62 -12.71
N ALA A 104 -8.12 -4.82 -13.99
CA ALA A 104 -9.12 -4.68 -15.03
C ALA A 104 -9.15 -5.92 -15.90
N SER A 105 -10.25 -6.15 -16.59
CA SER A 105 -10.37 -7.18 -17.61
C SER A 105 -10.80 -6.59 -18.95
N LEU A 106 -10.29 -7.14 -20.04
CA LEU A 106 -10.67 -6.77 -21.40
C LEU A 106 -11.14 -8.03 -22.12
N ASN A 107 -12.36 -7.98 -22.68
CA ASN A 107 -12.98 -9.15 -23.33
C ASN A 107 -13.09 -10.38 -22.40
N GLY A 108 -13.22 -10.17 -21.08
CA GLY A 108 -13.29 -11.24 -20.08
C GLY A 108 -11.92 -11.75 -19.61
N GLU A 109 -10.81 -11.24 -20.15
CA GLU A 109 -9.47 -11.63 -19.73
C GLU A 109 -8.85 -10.60 -18.79
N VAL A 110 -8.31 -11.04 -17.66
CA VAL A 110 -7.64 -10.16 -16.70
C VAL A 110 -6.37 -9.58 -17.31
N LEU A 111 -6.31 -8.25 -17.35
CA LEU A 111 -5.14 -7.52 -17.81
C LEU A 111 -4.02 -7.62 -16.80
N ARG A 112 -2.80 -7.87 -17.29
CA ARG A 112 -1.57 -7.85 -16.49
C ARG A 112 -0.60 -6.90 -17.16
N SER A 113 -0.12 -5.94 -16.38
CA SER A 113 0.88 -4.97 -16.81
C SER A 113 1.88 -4.78 -15.67
N PRO A 114 3.17 -4.53 -15.94
CA PRO A 114 4.08 -4.04 -14.92
C PRO A 114 3.55 -2.73 -14.33
N PHE A 115 4.05 -2.38 -13.13
CA PHE A 115 3.78 -1.07 -12.57
C PHE A 115 4.33 0.03 -13.47
N HIS A 116 3.55 1.09 -13.64
CA HIS A 116 4.01 2.28 -14.32
C HIS A 116 5.12 2.93 -13.48
N PRO A 117 6.28 3.25 -14.08
CA PRO A 117 7.48 3.66 -13.33
C PRO A 117 7.29 4.95 -12.53
N SER A 118 6.35 5.81 -12.95
CA SER A 118 6.11 7.11 -12.30
C SER A 118 4.87 7.16 -11.40
N LEU A 119 4.05 6.10 -11.34
CA LEU A 119 2.79 6.15 -10.59
C LEU A 119 2.82 5.23 -9.38
N ARG A 120 2.48 5.81 -8.24
CA ARG A 120 2.40 5.11 -6.95
C ARG A 120 1.06 5.40 -6.31
N ILE A 121 0.59 4.44 -5.53
CA ILE A 121 -0.55 4.59 -4.63
C ILE A 121 -0.05 4.42 -3.20
N LEU A 122 -0.19 5.48 -2.40
CA LEU A 122 0.21 5.51 -1.00
C LEU A 122 -0.97 5.03 -0.15
N HIS A 123 -0.80 3.94 0.59
CA HIS A 123 -1.89 3.28 1.31
C HIS A 123 -1.72 3.36 2.82
N TYR A 124 -2.67 3.99 3.50
CA TYR A 124 -2.75 4.10 4.96
C TYR A 124 -3.52 2.92 5.55
N HIS A 125 -2.84 1.77 5.64
CA HIS A 125 -3.46 0.52 6.10
C HIS A 125 -3.24 0.22 7.58
N ALA A 126 -2.02 0.42 8.06
CA ALA A 126 -1.55 -0.08 9.35
C ALA A 126 -0.47 0.80 10.02
N GLN A 127 -0.38 2.08 9.65
CA GLN A 127 0.55 3.06 10.21
C GLN A 127 0.30 3.39 11.69
N ASP A 128 -0.95 3.20 12.15
CA ASP A 128 -1.34 3.40 13.54
C ASP A 128 -1.47 2.01 14.21
N PRO A 129 -0.60 1.67 15.19
CA PRO A 129 -0.62 0.38 15.86
C PRO A 129 -1.92 0.11 16.62
N VAL A 130 -2.47 1.13 17.27
CA VAL A 130 -3.66 1.02 18.12
C VAL A 130 -4.89 0.82 17.25
N ALA A 131 -5.05 1.64 16.21
CA ALA A 131 -6.15 1.50 15.27
C ALA A 131 -6.08 0.19 14.49
N TRP A 132 -4.88 -0.22 14.05
CA TRP A 132 -4.67 -1.49 13.36
C TRP A 132 -5.05 -2.68 14.25
N LYS A 133 -4.53 -2.74 15.49
CA LYS A 133 -4.82 -3.82 16.44
C LYS A 133 -6.32 -3.91 16.76
N ARG A 134 -6.97 -2.77 16.98
CA ARG A 134 -8.43 -2.71 17.20
C ARG A 134 -9.23 -3.24 16.00
N ALA A 135 -8.74 -3.04 14.78
CA ALA A 135 -9.40 -3.51 13.56
C ALA A 135 -9.11 -4.97 13.21
N LEU A 136 -8.14 -5.62 13.87
CA LEU A 136 -7.71 -7.00 13.54
C LEU A 136 -8.86 -8.02 13.51
N PRO A 137 -9.79 -8.08 14.50
CA PRO A 137 -10.87 -9.06 14.46
C PRO A 137 -11.73 -8.93 13.20
N PHE A 138 -11.99 -7.71 12.74
CA PHE A 138 -12.70 -7.47 11.49
C PHE A 138 -11.86 -7.85 10.26
N ARG A 139 -10.57 -7.49 10.24
CA ARG A 139 -9.66 -7.77 9.12
C ARG A 139 -9.42 -9.27 8.88
N LEU A 140 -9.50 -10.08 9.94
CA LEU A 140 -9.37 -11.54 9.91
C LEU A 140 -10.72 -12.26 9.73
N GLY A 141 -11.83 -11.55 9.87
CA GLY A 141 -13.18 -12.07 9.68
C GLY A 141 -13.61 -12.07 8.21
N LYS A 142 -14.54 -12.95 7.84
CA LYS A 142 -14.97 -13.18 6.44
C LYS A 142 -15.20 -11.87 5.66
N GLY A 143 -14.43 -11.69 4.59
CA GLY A 143 -14.49 -10.49 3.74
C GLY A 143 -13.57 -9.35 4.17
N GLY A 144 -12.75 -9.56 5.20
CA GLY A 144 -11.72 -8.61 5.65
C GLY A 144 -10.49 -8.55 4.73
N ALA A 145 -9.51 -7.74 5.15
CA ALA A 145 -8.33 -7.43 4.34
C ALA A 145 -7.33 -8.59 4.19
N TYR A 146 -7.39 -9.64 5.03
CA TYR A 146 -6.40 -10.72 5.09
C TYR A 146 -6.94 -12.08 4.63
N HIS A 147 -7.73 -12.12 3.55
CA HIS A 147 -8.36 -13.35 3.07
C HIS A 147 -7.85 -13.84 1.71
N SER A 148 -6.95 -13.10 1.07
CA SER A 148 -6.40 -13.54 -0.21
C SER A 148 -5.50 -14.76 -0.02
N LYS A 149 -5.34 -15.57 -1.07
CA LYS A 149 -4.42 -16.72 -1.07
C LYS A 149 -2.98 -16.31 -0.71
N ALA A 150 -2.57 -15.12 -1.15
CA ALA A 150 -1.29 -14.48 -0.84
C ALA A 150 -1.06 -14.25 0.67
N GLN A 151 -2.15 -14.05 1.43
CA GLN A 151 -2.11 -13.70 2.84
C GLN A 151 -2.50 -14.88 3.74
N GLN A 152 -2.62 -16.10 3.20
CA GLN A 152 -3.08 -17.25 3.98
C GLN A 152 -2.17 -17.56 5.19
N ALA A 153 -0.85 -17.43 5.02
CA ALA A 153 0.12 -17.62 6.12
C ALA A 153 0.00 -16.52 7.19
N LEU A 154 -0.13 -15.25 6.76
CA LEU A 154 -0.38 -14.11 7.65
C LEU A 154 -1.68 -14.30 8.45
N HIS A 155 -2.76 -14.65 7.76
CA HIS A 155 -4.08 -14.87 8.34
C HIS A 155 -4.03 -15.98 9.39
N ALA A 156 -3.44 -17.12 9.04
CA ALA A 156 -3.30 -18.25 9.96
C ALA A 156 -2.46 -17.88 11.20
N TYR A 157 -1.35 -17.15 11.02
CA TYR A 157 -0.53 -16.67 12.13
C TYR A 157 -1.31 -15.72 13.05
N LEU A 158 -1.87 -14.63 12.50
CA LEU A 158 -2.57 -13.61 13.28
C LEU A 158 -3.86 -14.12 13.94
N THR A 159 -4.51 -15.15 13.38
CA THR A 159 -5.70 -15.76 13.97
C THR A 159 -5.38 -16.54 15.24
N ASN A 160 -4.18 -17.12 15.35
CA ASN A 160 -3.77 -17.95 16.48
C ASN A 160 -2.81 -17.23 17.44
N ALA A 161 -2.34 -16.04 17.06
CA ALA A 161 -1.39 -15.25 17.83
C ALA A 161 -2.04 -14.65 19.09
N ASN A 162 -1.31 -14.65 20.19
CA ASN A 162 -1.64 -13.89 21.39
C ASN A 162 -1.25 -12.40 21.25
N ASP A 163 -1.59 -11.59 22.25
CA ASP A 163 -1.33 -10.16 22.24
C ASP A 163 0.15 -9.78 22.10
N GLN A 164 1.05 -10.57 22.71
CA GLN A 164 2.49 -10.36 22.62
C GLN A 164 2.98 -10.67 21.20
N GLU A 165 2.57 -11.80 20.63
CA GLU A 165 2.94 -12.22 19.28
C GLU A 165 2.45 -11.22 18.21
N ILE A 166 1.23 -10.70 18.36
CA ILE A 166 0.70 -9.64 17.49
C ILE A 166 1.56 -8.37 17.58
N SER A 167 1.98 -7.99 18.79
CA SER A 167 2.79 -6.80 19.03
C SER A 167 4.21 -6.96 18.46
N GLU A 168 4.82 -8.12 18.64
CA GLU A 168 6.13 -8.47 18.07
C GLU A 168 6.07 -8.50 16.53
N PHE A 169 5.02 -9.10 15.96
CA PHE A 169 4.80 -9.07 14.52
C PHE A 169 4.69 -7.64 13.99
N TYR A 170 3.92 -6.78 14.66
CA TYR A 170 3.74 -5.40 14.23
C TYR A 170 5.05 -4.60 14.31
N ALA A 171 5.81 -4.75 15.40
CA ALA A 171 7.11 -4.11 15.55
C ALA A 171 8.10 -4.53 14.44
N ASN A 172 8.10 -5.82 14.10
CA ASN A 172 8.96 -6.35 13.04
C ASN A 172 8.52 -5.90 11.64
N SER A 173 7.22 -5.84 11.36
CA SER A 173 6.68 -5.63 10.02
C SER A 173 6.41 -4.16 9.67
N MET A 174 5.86 -3.39 10.59
CA MET A 174 5.30 -2.05 10.30
C MET A 174 6.05 -0.91 10.97
N THR A 175 6.75 -1.17 12.09
CA THR A 175 7.48 -0.13 12.81
C THR A 175 8.83 0.15 12.17
N LEU A 176 9.12 1.43 11.95
CA LEU A 176 10.38 1.90 11.44
C LEU A 176 11.49 1.85 12.48
N THR A 177 12.68 1.55 12.00
CA THR A 177 13.93 1.73 12.72
C THR A 177 14.92 2.46 11.79
N PRO A 178 15.95 3.14 12.31
CA PRO A 178 16.96 3.78 11.48
C PRO A 178 17.60 2.83 10.46
N GLU A 179 17.79 1.55 10.84
CA GLU A 179 18.31 0.50 9.96
C GLU A 179 17.34 0.19 8.81
N LYS A 180 16.04 0.01 9.10
CA LYS A 180 15.02 -0.23 8.05
C LYS A 180 14.92 0.97 7.10
N VAL A 181 14.99 2.20 7.63
CA VAL A 181 15.00 3.42 6.82
C VAL A 181 16.20 3.42 5.87
N ALA A 182 17.40 3.15 6.37
CA ALA A 182 18.61 3.12 5.56
C ALA A 182 18.53 2.05 4.46
N LEU A 183 18.11 0.83 4.80
CA LEU A 183 17.98 -0.29 3.85
C LEU A 183 16.94 -0.01 2.77
N LEU A 184 15.74 0.45 3.15
CA LEU A 184 14.67 0.74 2.20
C LEU A 184 15.06 1.90 1.27
N ARG A 185 15.69 2.95 1.81
CA ARG A 185 16.16 4.10 1.02
C ARG A 185 17.26 3.69 0.03
N ALA A 186 18.23 2.89 0.46
CA ALA A 186 19.32 2.42 -0.41
C ALA A 186 18.86 1.53 -1.57
N ASN A 187 17.61 1.05 -1.55
CA ASN A 187 17.02 0.18 -2.56
C ASN A 187 15.80 0.83 -3.26
N ASP A 188 15.64 2.15 -3.16
CA ASP A 188 14.52 2.91 -3.75
C ASP A 188 13.14 2.40 -3.30
N ARG A 189 13.04 1.76 -2.14
CA ARG A 189 11.80 1.19 -1.58
C ARG A 189 11.22 2.00 -0.43
N LEU A 190 11.72 3.22 -0.21
CA LEU A 190 11.17 4.17 0.75
C LEU A 190 10.76 5.47 0.04
N ILE A 191 9.50 5.85 0.16
CA ILE A 191 9.03 7.21 -0.11
C ILE A 191 8.90 7.93 1.23
N THR A 192 9.39 9.16 1.31
CA THR A 192 9.17 10.05 2.46
C THR A 192 8.50 11.32 1.96
N THR A 193 7.26 11.56 2.38
CA THR A 193 6.48 12.72 1.95
C THR A 193 5.47 13.14 3.01
N ASP A 194 5.28 14.46 3.15
CA ASP A 194 4.16 15.01 3.89
C ASP A 194 3.00 15.30 2.93
N LEU A 195 1.88 14.61 3.12
CA LEU A 195 0.67 14.82 2.32
C LEU A 195 -0.17 16.01 2.82
N ALA A 196 0.23 16.62 3.94
CA ALA A 196 -0.44 17.72 4.62
C ALA A 196 -1.93 17.43 4.89
N LEU A 197 -2.28 16.17 5.20
CA LEU A 197 -3.67 15.71 5.30
C LEU A 197 -4.43 16.48 6.37
N ARG A 198 -3.86 16.67 7.56
CA ARG A 198 -4.47 17.49 8.63
C ARG A 198 -4.81 18.89 8.15
N LYS A 199 -3.86 19.57 7.49
CA LYS A 199 -4.06 20.92 6.96
C LYS A 199 -5.15 20.96 5.90
N LYS A 200 -5.22 19.95 5.02
CA LYS A 200 -6.25 19.81 3.99
C LYS A 200 -7.63 19.56 4.60
N VAL A 201 -7.73 18.67 5.58
CA VAL A 201 -9.00 18.40 6.28
C VAL A 201 -9.48 19.66 7.00
N ALA A 202 -8.60 20.37 7.72
CA ALA A 202 -8.96 21.64 8.37
C ALA A 202 -9.46 22.68 7.34
N ALA A 203 -8.73 22.86 6.23
CA ALA A 203 -9.15 23.76 5.16
C ALA A 203 -10.50 23.37 4.55
N MET A 204 -10.79 22.07 4.38
CA MET A 204 -12.08 21.59 3.89
C MET A 204 -13.21 21.91 4.86
N LEU A 205 -13.01 21.64 6.15
CA LEU A 205 -14.01 21.93 7.19
C LEU A 205 -14.28 23.44 7.36
N GLU A 206 -13.30 24.27 7.03
CA GLU A 206 -13.41 25.74 7.03
C GLU A 206 -13.92 26.32 5.70
N GLY A 207 -14.22 25.50 4.68
CA GLY A 207 -14.70 25.96 3.37
C GLY A 207 -13.65 26.70 2.52
N ARG A 208 -12.36 26.39 2.71
CA ARG A 208 -11.21 27.01 2.02
C ARG A 208 -10.60 26.14 0.91
N LEU A 209 -11.28 25.05 0.54
CA LEU A 209 -10.90 24.14 -0.55
C LEU A 209 -12.00 24.09 -1.61
#